data_AF-A0A1A5X033-F1
#
_entry.id   AF-A0A1A5X033-F1
#
_cell.length_a   1.000
_cell.length_b   1.000
_cell.length_c   1.000
_cell.angle_alpha   90.00
_cell.angle_beta   90.00
_cell.angle_gamma   90.00
#
_symmetry.space_group_name_H-M   'P 1'
#
loop_
_entity.id
_entity.type
_entity.pdbx_description
1 polymer ?
#
loop_
_entity_poly.entity_id
_entity_poly.type
_entity_poly.pdbx_seq_one_letter_code
_entity_poly.pdbx_strand_id
1 'polypeptide(L)'
;MNYTAPFTRNDTLIDDTFVHHPDSAEQTVLRAVRTWLRPHCDAYAKDENWRGVLADAGIAVDGIGHFDLLMGTLCRASCRPLDTRCRCASELAKDEGSLLQVIALLQSTRSEAAVQLLNDWLPTPSVSGMLKTARWFAIALLDAGVQLSDRARRVTYMH
;
A
#
# COMPACT_ATOMS: atom_id res chain seq x y z
N MET A 1 -25.45 8.48 53.03
CA MET A 1 -24.18 8.00 52.44
C MET A 1 -24.47 6.72 51.67
N ASN A 2 -24.38 6.79 50.35
CA ASN A 2 -23.89 5.71 49.47
C ASN A 2 -23.87 6.26 48.04
N TYR A 3 -22.66 6.44 47.55
CA TYR A 3 -22.32 6.92 46.21
C TYR A 3 -22.52 5.79 45.21
N THR A 4 -23.35 6.00 44.19
CA THR A 4 -23.38 5.16 42.99
C THR A 4 -22.66 5.93 41.89
N ALA A 5 -21.47 5.46 41.52
CA ALA A 5 -20.66 6.04 40.46
C ALA A 5 -21.39 5.98 39.11
N PRO A 6 -21.33 7.03 38.27
CA PRO A 6 -21.70 6.88 36.88
C PRO A 6 -20.60 6.06 36.18
N PHE A 7 -21.00 4.99 35.50
CA PHE A 7 -20.14 4.30 34.55
C PHE A 7 -19.83 5.28 33.41
N THR A 8 -18.71 6.00 33.53
CA THR A 8 -18.07 6.66 32.39
C THR A 8 -17.59 5.55 31.47
N ARG A 9 -18.44 5.24 30.50
CA ARG A 9 -18.08 4.52 29.29
C ARG A 9 -16.93 5.30 28.67
N ASN A 10 -15.70 4.85 28.92
CA ASN A 10 -14.53 5.22 28.13
C ASN A 10 -14.74 4.60 26.74
N ASP A 11 -15.62 5.21 25.96
CA ASP A 11 -15.55 5.16 24.51
C ASP A 11 -14.25 5.89 24.16
N THR A 12 -13.14 5.17 24.23
CA THR A 12 -11.96 5.48 23.43
C THR A 12 -12.43 5.39 21.98
N LEU A 13 -12.94 6.52 21.49
CA LEU A 13 -12.98 6.88 20.08
C LEU A 13 -11.54 6.81 19.59
N ILE A 14 -11.11 5.59 19.27
CA ILE A 14 -10.10 5.40 18.25
C ILE A 14 -10.76 6.00 17.01
N ASP A 15 -10.32 7.20 16.67
CA ASP A 15 -10.59 7.83 15.40
C ASP A 15 -9.94 6.96 14.30
N ASP A 16 -10.54 5.81 14.02
CA ASP A 16 -10.23 4.90 12.92
C ASP A 16 -10.69 5.51 11.57
N THR A 17 -10.96 6.81 11.52
CA THR A 17 -11.62 7.48 10.39
C THR A 17 -10.81 8.67 9.86
N PHE A 18 -9.49 8.54 9.80
CA PHE A 18 -8.81 9.19 8.68
C PHE A 18 -9.13 8.35 7.44
N VAL A 19 -10.22 8.72 6.75
CA VAL A 19 -10.44 8.31 5.36
C VAL A 19 -9.27 8.88 4.56
N HIS A 20 -8.18 8.11 4.52
CA HIS A 20 -6.94 8.50 3.88
C HIS A 20 -7.14 8.36 2.37
N HIS A 21 -7.43 9.49 1.73
CA HIS A 21 -7.57 9.55 0.29
C HIS A 21 -6.16 9.50 -0.32
N PRO A 22 -5.87 8.51 -1.17
CA PRO A 22 -4.58 8.43 -1.83
C PRO A 22 -4.34 9.64 -2.74
N ASP A 23 -3.11 10.14 -2.79
CA ASP A 23 -2.70 11.18 -3.74
C ASP A 23 -2.64 10.63 -5.19
N SER A 24 -2.36 11.47 -6.18
CA SER A 24 -2.36 11.02 -7.59
C SER A 24 -1.33 9.94 -7.89
N ALA A 25 -0.17 9.96 -7.23
CA ALA A 25 0.89 8.96 -7.43
C ALA A 25 0.48 7.63 -6.78
N GLU A 26 -0.06 7.70 -5.56
CA GLU A 26 -0.60 6.55 -4.85
C GLU A 26 -1.79 5.93 -5.59
N GLN A 27 -2.70 6.74 -6.14
CA GLN A 27 -3.83 6.28 -6.94
C GLN A 27 -3.38 5.50 -8.18
N THR A 28 -2.32 5.95 -8.87
CA THR A 28 -1.74 5.21 -10.00
C THR A 28 -1.27 3.82 -9.58
N VAL A 29 -0.51 3.72 -8.48
CA VAL A 29 -0.02 2.43 -7.97
C VAL A 29 -1.19 1.56 -7.52
N LEU A 30 -2.15 2.10 -6.77
CA LEU A 30 -3.33 1.37 -6.31
C LEU A 30 -4.18 0.85 -7.47
N ARG A 31 -4.39 1.67 -8.50
CA ARG A 31 -5.12 1.27 -9.70
C ARG A 31 -4.40 0.11 -10.40
N ALA A 32 -3.08 0.17 -10.54
CA ALA A 32 -2.30 -0.94 -11.08
C ALA A 32 -2.40 -2.20 -10.20
N VAL A 33 -2.25 -2.08 -8.88
CA VAL A 33 -2.35 -3.20 -7.91
C VAL A 33 -3.72 -3.87 -7.97
N ARG A 34 -4.80 -3.08 -7.90
CA ARG A 34 -6.16 -3.60 -7.92
C ARG A 34 -6.51 -4.23 -9.26
N THR A 35 -6.04 -3.66 -10.37
CA THR A 35 -6.24 -4.23 -11.70
C THR A 35 -5.41 -5.49 -11.92
N TRP A 36 -4.22 -5.61 -11.33
CA TRP A 36 -3.42 -6.83 -11.36
C TRP A 36 -4.08 -7.97 -10.57
N LEU A 37 -4.56 -7.68 -9.35
CA LEU A 37 -5.22 -8.67 -8.48
C LEU A 37 -6.62 -9.06 -8.96
N ARG A 38 -7.35 -8.09 -9.53
CA ARG A 38 -8.73 -8.25 -9.97
C ARG A 38 -8.91 -7.60 -11.36
N PRO A 39 -8.59 -8.32 -12.45
CA PRO A 39 -8.68 -7.79 -13.82
C PRO A 39 -10.11 -7.56 -14.31
N HIS A 40 -11.12 -8.06 -13.60
CA HIS A 40 -12.54 -7.85 -13.94
C HIS A 40 -13.31 -7.27 -12.75
N CYS A 41 -14.11 -6.24 -12.99
CA CYS A 41 -14.97 -5.59 -12.02
C CYS A 41 -16.24 -5.17 -12.73
N ASP A 42 -17.38 -5.73 -12.35
CA ASP A 42 -18.66 -5.50 -13.03
C ASP A 42 -19.10 -4.03 -13.00
N ALA A 43 -18.72 -3.30 -11.95
CA ALA A 43 -18.97 -1.87 -11.83
C ALA A 43 -18.08 -0.99 -12.73
N TYR A 44 -16.99 -1.55 -13.26
CA TYR A 44 -16.03 -0.86 -14.11
C TYR A 44 -15.84 -1.64 -15.40
N ALA A 45 -16.79 -1.46 -16.33
CA ALA A 45 -16.94 -2.21 -17.57
C ALA A 45 -15.83 -1.99 -18.62
N LYS A 46 -14.79 -1.22 -18.30
CA LYS A 46 -13.62 -1.09 -19.17
C LYS A 46 -12.64 -2.22 -18.86
N ASP A 47 -12.17 -2.88 -19.92
CA ASP A 47 -11.01 -3.78 -19.90
C ASP A 47 -9.73 -2.98 -19.67
N GLU A 48 -9.58 -2.49 -18.44
CA GLU A 48 -8.37 -1.82 -18.02
C GLU A 48 -7.28 -2.86 -17.75
N ASN A 49 -6.14 -2.67 -18.40
CA ASN A 49 -4.95 -3.47 -18.19
C ASN A 49 -4.00 -2.73 -17.25
N TRP A 50 -3.54 -3.40 -16.19
CA TRP A 50 -2.59 -2.83 -15.22
C TRP A 50 -1.30 -2.35 -15.89
N ARG A 51 -0.87 -2.99 -16.99
CA ARG A 51 0.28 -2.56 -17.79
C ARG A 51 0.04 -1.20 -18.44
N GLY A 52 -1.18 -0.98 -18.94
CA GLY A 52 -1.61 0.30 -19.51
C GLY A 52 -1.62 1.40 -18.46
N VAL A 53 -2.13 1.12 -17.26
CA VAL A 53 -2.14 2.08 -16.15
C VAL A 53 -0.74 2.59 -15.80
N LEU A 54 0.26 1.69 -15.75
CA LEU A 54 1.64 2.07 -15.47
C LEU A 54 2.31 2.77 -16.67
N ALA A 55 2.02 2.33 -17.89
CA ALA A 55 2.54 2.97 -19.10
C ALA A 55 2.02 4.41 -19.26
N ASP A 56 0.73 4.64 -18.98
CA ASP A 56 0.10 5.97 -19.00
C ASP A 56 0.72 6.92 -17.96
N ALA A 57 1.26 6.37 -16.87
CA ALA A 57 2.00 7.10 -15.85
C ALA A 57 3.49 7.33 -16.21
N GLY A 58 3.92 6.94 -17.41
CA GLY A 58 5.30 7.12 -17.88
C GLY A 58 6.28 6.06 -17.39
N ILE A 59 5.82 4.97 -16.78
CA ILE A 59 6.69 3.90 -16.29
C ILE A 59 7.25 3.12 -17.49
N ALA A 60 8.58 3.04 -17.55
CA ALA A 60 9.29 2.29 -18.58
C ALA A 60 8.95 0.78 -18.54
N VAL A 61 9.13 0.09 -19.66
CA VAL A 61 8.75 -1.33 -19.80
C VAL A 61 9.43 -2.24 -18.76
N ASP A 62 10.68 -1.93 -18.39
CA ASP A 62 11.43 -2.64 -17.36
C ASP A 62 10.79 -2.42 -15.97
N GLY A 63 10.34 -1.19 -15.69
CA GLY A 63 9.58 -0.85 -14.48
C GLY A 63 8.24 -1.59 -14.38
N ILE A 64 7.54 -1.75 -15.51
CA ILE A 64 6.32 -2.57 -15.60
C ILE A 64 6.66 -4.04 -15.28
N GLY A 65 7.80 -4.54 -15.74
CA GLY A 65 8.30 -5.87 -15.38
C GLY A 65 8.63 -6.01 -13.88
N HIS A 66 9.23 -4.98 -13.28
CA HIS A 66 9.49 -4.95 -11.84
C HIS A 66 8.22 -4.95 -10.99
N PHE A 67 7.17 -4.26 -11.45
CA PHE A 67 5.86 -4.32 -10.82
C PHE A 67 5.27 -5.73 -10.82
N ASP A 68 5.30 -6.42 -11.97
CA ASP A 68 4.77 -7.79 -12.07
C ASP A 68 5.50 -8.75 -11.13
N LEU A 69 6.84 -8.63 -11.10
CA LEU A 69 7.68 -9.41 -10.21
C LEU A 69 7.40 -9.11 -8.73
N LEU A 70 7.18 -7.84 -8.39
CA LEU A 70 6.78 -7.40 -7.05
C LEU A 70 5.46 -8.03 -6.65
N MET A 71 4.42 -7.92 -7.47
CA MET A 71 3.09 -8.47 -7.16
C MET A 71 3.10 -9.99 -7.06
N GLY A 72 3.77 -10.68 -7.99
CA GLY A 72 3.94 -12.13 -7.92
C GLY A 72 4.72 -12.58 -6.69
N THR A 73 5.73 -11.82 -6.26
CA THR A 73 6.48 -12.09 -5.03
C THR A 73 5.62 -11.87 -3.79
N LEU A 74 4.85 -10.78 -3.75
CA LEU A 74 3.94 -10.46 -2.67
C LEU A 74 2.89 -11.57 -2.49
N CYS A 75 2.19 -11.95 -3.56
CA CYS A 75 1.17 -13.01 -3.49
C CYS A 75 1.73 -14.36 -3.04
N ARG A 76 2.98 -14.70 -3.38
CA ARG A 76 3.64 -15.92 -2.89
C ARG A 76 4.09 -15.83 -1.43
N ALA A 77 4.44 -14.62 -0.99
CA ALA A 77 4.90 -14.36 0.38
C ALA A 77 3.75 -14.27 1.39
N SER A 78 2.56 -13.85 0.96
CA SER A 78 1.42 -13.67 1.83
C SER A 78 0.83 -15.01 2.28
N CYS A 79 0.81 -15.27 3.59
CA CYS A 79 0.17 -16.45 4.19
C CYS A 79 -1.36 -16.36 4.26
N ARG A 80 -1.92 -15.19 3.99
CA ARG A 80 -3.36 -14.93 3.91
C ARG A 80 -3.70 -14.19 2.62
N PRO A 81 -4.95 -14.24 2.15
CA PRO A 81 -5.40 -13.36 1.08
C PRO A 81 -5.06 -11.90 1.41
N LEU A 82 -4.55 -11.18 0.42
CA LEU A 82 -4.26 -9.76 0.53
C LEU A 82 -5.57 -8.98 0.76
N ASP A 83 -5.56 -8.12 1.77
CA ASP A 83 -6.62 -7.18 2.04
C ASP A 83 -6.52 -6.01 1.06
N THR A 84 -7.23 -6.13 -0.06
CA THR A 84 -7.29 -5.12 -1.12
C THR A 84 -8.72 -4.75 -1.44
N ARG A 85 -8.96 -3.49 -1.79
CA ARG A 85 -10.29 -3.03 -2.20
C ARG A 85 -10.55 -3.33 -3.67
N CYS A 86 -11.81 -3.19 -4.05
CA CYS A 86 -12.22 -3.25 -5.45
C CYS A 86 -11.60 -2.10 -6.24
N ARG A 87 -11.46 -2.27 -7.57
CA ARG A 87 -10.97 -1.22 -8.48
C ARG A 87 -11.73 0.11 -8.34
N CYS A 88 -13.04 0.03 -8.10
CA CYS A 88 -13.92 1.20 -7.97
C CYS A 88 -13.93 1.84 -6.57
N ALA A 89 -13.25 1.26 -5.59
CA ALA A 89 -13.25 1.80 -4.24
C ALA A 89 -12.35 3.04 -4.13
N SER A 90 -12.83 4.08 -3.46
CA SER A 90 -12.03 5.27 -3.12
C SER A 90 -11.16 5.05 -1.87
N GLU A 91 -11.58 4.14 -0.99
CA GLU A 91 -10.93 3.86 0.28
C GLU A 91 -9.68 2.99 0.10
N LEU A 92 -8.77 3.07 1.07
CA LEU A 92 -7.56 2.29 1.14
C LEU A 92 -7.74 1.06 2.05
N ALA A 93 -7.32 -0.12 1.62
CA ALA A 93 -7.23 -1.29 2.49
C ALA A 93 -5.90 -1.33 3.25
N LYS A 94 -5.82 -2.18 4.29
CA LYS A 94 -4.64 -2.23 5.16
C LYS A 94 -3.38 -2.67 4.41
N ASP A 95 -3.48 -3.73 3.62
CA ASP A 95 -2.33 -4.28 2.90
C ASP A 95 -1.91 -3.38 1.72
N GLU A 96 -2.86 -2.67 1.12
CA GLU A 96 -2.58 -1.62 0.12
C GLU A 96 -1.77 -0.48 0.73
N GLY A 97 -2.14 -0.02 1.94
CA GLY A 97 -1.39 1.00 2.67
C GLY A 97 0.01 0.54 3.04
N SER A 98 0.16 -0.69 3.52
CA SER A 98 1.48 -1.28 3.82
C SER A 98 2.39 -1.31 2.58
N LEU A 99 1.85 -1.70 1.42
CA LEU A 99 2.60 -1.74 0.16
C LEU A 99 3.06 -0.33 -0.26
N LEU A 100 2.16 0.65 -0.25
CA LEU A 100 2.50 2.05 -0.58
C LEU A 100 3.58 2.59 0.38
N GLN A 101 3.45 2.30 1.67
CA GLN A 101 4.40 2.76 2.68
C GLN A 101 5.79 2.13 2.48
N VAL A 102 5.88 0.84 2.15
CA VAL A 102 7.16 0.19 1.83
C VAL A 102 7.82 0.86 0.63
N ILE A 103 7.05 1.14 -0.44
CA ILE A 103 7.59 1.79 -1.63
C ILE A 103 8.06 3.21 -1.29
N ALA A 104 7.28 4.00 -0.55
CA ALA A 104 7.64 5.36 -0.14
C ALA A 104 8.92 5.39 0.73
N LEU A 105 9.07 4.46 1.67
CA LEU A 105 10.28 4.31 2.48
C LEU A 105 11.50 3.99 1.62
N LEU A 106 11.34 3.12 0.62
CA LEU A 106 12.41 2.74 -0.30
C LEU A 106 12.81 3.89 -1.23
N GLN A 107 11.83 4.67 -1.71
CA GLN A 107 12.10 5.91 -2.46
C GLN A 107 12.89 6.92 -1.60
N SER A 108 12.62 6.95 -0.29
CA SER A 108 13.32 7.81 0.68
C SER A 108 14.62 7.19 1.23
N THR A 109 15.11 6.09 0.67
CA THR A 109 16.31 5.34 1.10
C THR A 109 16.26 4.75 2.54
N ARG A 110 15.09 4.76 3.19
CA ARG A 110 14.87 4.24 4.56
C ARG A 110 14.65 2.72 4.57
N SER A 111 15.67 1.99 4.14
CA SER A 111 15.59 0.53 3.94
C SER A 111 15.31 -0.25 5.23
N GLU A 112 15.84 0.19 6.38
CA GLU A 112 15.61 -0.47 7.67
C GLU A 112 14.14 -0.38 8.11
N ALA A 113 13.52 0.80 7.97
CA ALA A 113 12.10 0.99 8.26
C ALA A 113 11.22 0.16 7.33
N ALA A 114 11.59 0.04 6.04
CA ALA A 114 10.89 -0.83 5.10
C ALA A 114 11.00 -2.32 5.51
N VAL A 115 12.17 -2.76 5.97
CA VAL A 115 12.37 -4.13 6.48
C VAL A 115 11.53 -4.40 7.73
N GLN A 116 11.45 -3.45 8.67
CA GLN A 116 10.61 -3.58 9.86
C GLN A 116 9.14 -3.77 9.46
N LEU A 117 8.61 -2.88 8.61
CA LEU A 117 7.22 -2.97 8.14
C LEU A 117 6.95 -4.29 7.39
N LEU A 118 7.90 -4.75 6.58
CA LEU A 118 7.78 -6.03 5.89
C LEU A 118 7.79 -7.24 6.85
N ASN A 119 8.58 -7.22 7.93
CA ASN A 119 8.57 -8.29 8.93
C ASN A 119 7.27 -8.33 9.74
N ASP A 120 6.64 -7.19 9.98
CA ASP A 120 5.33 -7.13 10.65
C ASP A 120 4.20 -7.67 9.76
N TRP A 121 4.40 -7.65 8.43
CA TRP A 121 3.38 -8.02 7.46
C TRP A 121 3.56 -9.42 6.87
N LEU A 122 4.80 -9.86 6.64
CA LEU A 122 5.14 -11.07 5.91
C LEU A 122 6.05 -11.99 6.75
N PRO A 123 6.08 -13.29 6.45
CA PRO A 123 7.06 -14.19 7.04
C PRO A 123 8.50 -13.73 6.75
N THR A 124 9.36 -13.76 7.77
CA THR A 124 10.78 -13.39 7.69
C THR A 124 11.54 -13.94 6.45
N PRO A 125 11.40 -15.21 6.01
CA PRO A 125 12.13 -15.71 4.83
C PRO A 125 11.76 -14.98 3.53
N SER A 126 10.59 -14.36 3.45
CA SER A 126 10.11 -13.68 2.25
C SER A 126 10.53 -12.20 2.18
N VAL A 127 10.98 -11.62 3.30
CA VAL A 127 11.27 -10.19 3.42
C VAL A 127 12.39 -9.74 2.48
N SER A 128 13.48 -10.52 2.39
CA SER A 128 14.61 -10.17 1.51
C SER A 128 14.21 -10.11 0.03
N GLY A 129 13.45 -11.10 -0.43
CA GLY A 129 12.92 -11.13 -1.79
C GLY A 129 11.98 -9.96 -2.06
N MET A 130 11.05 -9.72 -1.14
CA MET A 130 10.09 -8.61 -1.24
C MET A 130 10.78 -7.24 -1.24
N LEU A 131 11.77 -7.03 -0.37
CA LEU A 131 12.54 -5.78 -0.31
C LEU A 131 13.26 -5.50 -1.62
N LYS A 132 13.86 -6.53 -2.23
CA LYS A 132 14.58 -6.42 -3.49
C LYS A 132 13.65 -6.03 -4.64
N THR A 133 12.53 -6.74 -4.80
CA THR A 133 11.57 -6.47 -5.88
C THR A 133 10.88 -5.13 -5.68
N ALA A 134 10.53 -4.77 -4.43
CA ALA A 134 9.96 -3.47 -4.10
C ALA A 134 10.94 -2.33 -4.39
N ARG A 135 12.23 -2.51 -4.13
CA ARG A 135 13.26 -1.49 -4.42
C ARG A 135 13.39 -1.21 -5.91
N TRP A 136 13.42 -2.25 -6.74
CA TRP A 136 13.49 -2.06 -8.20
C TRP A 136 12.27 -1.30 -8.73
N PHE A 137 11.07 -1.62 -8.23
CA PHE A 137 9.89 -0.88 -8.63
C PHE A 137 9.88 0.56 -8.08
N ALA A 138 10.34 0.79 -6.85
CA ALA A 138 10.47 2.12 -6.26
C ALA A 138 11.40 3.03 -7.08
N ILE A 139 12.51 2.49 -7.59
CA ILE A 139 13.43 3.21 -8.50
C ILE A 139 12.72 3.53 -9.82
N ALA A 140 12.05 2.55 -10.43
CA ALA A 140 11.31 2.78 -11.68
C ALA A 140 10.20 3.85 -11.56
N LEU A 141 9.54 3.93 -10.39
CA LEU A 141 8.59 4.99 -10.09
C LEU A 141 9.28 6.37 -10.01
N LEU A 142 10.43 6.45 -9.33
CA LEU A 142 11.20 7.71 -9.26
C LEU A 142 11.71 8.16 -10.62
N ASP A 143 12.18 7.25 -11.46
CA ASP A 143 12.65 7.54 -12.82
C ASP A 143 11.53 8.12 -13.70
N ALA A 144 10.28 7.74 -13.44
CA ALA A 144 9.09 8.30 -14.10
C ALA A 144 8.54 9.56 -13.41
N GLY A 145 9.18 10.06 -12.33
CA GLY A 145 8.71 11.20 -11.55
C GLY A 145 7.52 10.91 -10.64
N VAL A 146 7.18 9.62 -10.42
CA VAL A 146 6.10 9.18 -9.54
C VAL A 146 6.65 8.99 -8.12
N GLN A 147 6.54 10.03 -7.30
CA GLN A 147 6.97 9.99 -5.91
C GLN A 147 5.78 9.73 -4.98
N LEU A 148 5.90 8.72 -4.12
CA LEU A 148 4.92 8.42 -3.09
C LEU A 148 5.21 9.22 -1.83
N SER A 149 4.14 9.67 -1.18
CA SER A 149 4.22 10.35 0.10
C SER A 149 4.67 9.38 1.20
N ASP A 150 5.78 9.67 1.89
CA ASP A 150 6.16 8.93 3.10
C ASP A 150 5.14 9.25 4.20
N ARG A 151 4.17 8.36 4.38
CA ARG A 151 3.19 8.47 5.47
C ARG A 151 3.84 7.99 6.74
N ALA A 152 4.86 8.71 7.21
CA ALA A 152 5.28 8.62 8.59
C ALA A 152 4.01 8.86 9.41
N ARG A 153 3.54 7.78 10.06
CA ARG A 153 2.43 7.79 11.02
C ARG A 153 2.62 9.05 11.85
N ARG A 154 1.85 10.11 11.59
CA ARG A 154 1.85 11.30 12.44
C ARG A 154 1.22 10.85 13.74
N VAL A 155 2.02 10.22 14.59
CA VAL A 155 1.72 10.09 15.99
C VAL A 155 1.84 11.52 16.49
N THR A 156 0.71 12.24 16.44
CA THR A 156 0.55 13.45 17.21
C THR A 156 0.62 13.01 18.66
N TYR A 157 1.82 12.97 19.23
CA TYR A 157 1.99 12.97 20.67
C TYR A 157 1.38 14.30 21.15
N MET A 158 0.11 14.26 21.54
CA MET A 158 -0.45 15.30 22.39
C MET A 158 0.20 15.14 23.77
N HIS A 159 1.05 16.10 24.13
CA HIS A 159 1.46 16.35 25.50
C HIS A 159 0.44 17.26 26.18
#